data_AF-A0A5K1CSZ3-F1
#
_entry.id   AF-A0A5K1CSZ3-F1
#
_cell.length_a   1.000
_cell.length_b   1.000
_cell.length_c   1.000
_cell.angle_alpha   90.00
_cell.angle_beta   90.00
_cell.angle_gamma   90.00
#
_symmetry.space_group_name_H-M   'P 1'
#
loop_
_entity.id
_entity.type
_entity.pdbx_description
1 polymer ?
#
loop_
_entity_poly.entity_id
_entity_poly.type
_entity_poly.pdbx_seq_one_letter_code
_entity_poly.pdbx_strand_id
1 'polypeptide(L)'
;MASISSSSTLVQISYPYPYSINVSNFVSLKLRPENFLLWKTQILALIESQDLQGFLTGDVVAPAEFVIDAADPLGQKRTVNPQFTAWKKSDRLVKGWIISTLTESALGRVVGQETSRDIWSSLMDAYSRKSREREFHLTHLLTSLKKGDDSVDEYINKSKAICDDLAAIGKPVDDGARVYWLLQGLGDGYEAFVAAMIRPPAPSYEEVVPLLQSFDTRLKSPTPPLMAM
;
A
#
# COMPACT_ATOMS: atom_id res chain seq x y z
N MET A 1 20.16 54.78 -34.54
CA MET A 1 20.12 54.04 -33.26
C MET A 1 18.72 53.48 -33.10
N ALA A 2 18.53 52.20 -33.37
CA ALA A 2 17.24 51.53 -33.22
C ALA A 2 17.26 50.78 -31.88
N SER A 3 16.45 51.23 -30.93
CA SER A 3 16.29 50.60 -29.62
C SER A 3 15.52 49.30 -29.78
N ILE A 4 16.17 48.17 -29.45
CA ILE A 4 15.53 46.86 -29.36
C ILE A 4 14.85 46.79 -27.99
N SER A 5 13.53 46.92 -27.97
CA SER A 5 12.73 46.61 -26.79
C SER A 5 12.59 45.09 -26.68
N SER A 6 13.39 44.47 -25.82
CA SER A 6 13.25 43.07 -25.45
C SER A 6 12.07 42.92 -24.47
N SER A 7 10.87 42.66 -25.00
CA SER A 7 9.73 42.23 -24.18
C SER A 7 9.86 40.75 -23.85
N SER A 8 10.44 40.43 -22.68
CA SER A 8 10.40 39.09 -22.12
C SER A 8 8.97 38.77 -21.67
N THR A 9 8.21 38.06 -22.49
CA THR A 9 6.90 37.54 -22.11
C THR A 9 7.10 36.44 -21.07
N LEU A 10 6.83 36.73 -19.79
CA LEU A 10 6.77 35.70 -18.75
C LEU A 10 5.70 34.69 -19.14
N VAL A 11 6.10 33.45 -19.45
CA VAL A 11 5.17 32.35 -19.70
C VAL A 11 4.28 32.19 -18.47
N GLN A 12 2.98 32.46 -18.61
CA GLN A 12 2.01 32.15 -17.57
C GLN A 12 1.92 30.62 -17.45
N ILE A 13 2.64 30.04 -16.50
CA ILE A 13 2.45 28.65 -16.10
C ILE A 13 1.03 28.54 -15.54
N SER A 14 0.19 27.76 -16.20
CA SER A 14 -1.16 27.43 -15.74
C SER A 14 -1.10 26.13 -14.95
N TYR A 15 -1.63 26.14 -13.72
CA TYR A 15 -1.69 24.95 -12.87
C TYR A 15 -3.11 24.34 -12.95
N PRO A 16 -3.25 23.01 -13.09
CA PRO A 16 -4.57 22.38 -13.20
C PRO A 16 -5.42 22.57 -11.93
N TYR A 17 -6.69 22.94 -12.09
CA TYR A 17 -7.65 23.07 -11.00
C TYR A 17 -9.00 22.42 -11.36
N PRO A 18 -9.07 21.08 -11.38
CA PRO A 18 -10.29 20.37 -11.75
C PRO A 18 -11.33 20.39 -10.61
N TYR A 19 -12.14 21.46 -10.57
CA TYR A 19 -13.11 21.74 -9.50
C TYR A 19 -14.32 20.79 -9.48
N SER A 20 -14.59 20.05 -10.55
CA SER A 20 -15.75 19.15 -10.67
C SER A 20 -15.49 17.72 -10.21
N ILE A 21 -14.27 17.40 -9.79
CA ILE A 21 -13.88 16.04 -9.40
C ILE A 21 -14.46 15.70 -8.03
N ASN A 22 -15.19 14.59 -7.98
CA ASN A 22 -15.61 13.98 -6.73
C ASN A 22 -14.64 12.86 -6.33
N VAL A 23 -13.92 13.07 -5.23
CA VAL A 23 -12.92 12.13 -4.70
C VAL A 23 -13.52 10.75 -4.42
N SER A 24 -14.78 10.66 -3.99
CA SER A 24 -15.42 9.38 -3.65
C SER A 24 -15.60 8.45 -4.84
N ASN A 25 -15.57 8.99 -6.07
CA ASN A 25 -15.66 8.19 -7.29
C ASN A 25 -14.35 7.43 -7.58
N PHE A 26 -13.23 7.89 -7.02
CA PHE A 26 -11.90 7.30 -7.23
C PHE A 26 -11.39 6.56 -6.00
N VAL A 27 -11.66 7.12 -4.81
CA VAL A 27 -11.14 6.60 -3.55
C VAL A 27 -12.30 6.23 -2.65
N SER A 28 -12.53 4.92 -2.53
CA SER A 28 -13.55 4.35 -1.65
C SER A 28 -13.03 4.08 -0.24
N LEU A 29 -11.71 4.02 -0.07
CA LEU A 29 -11.06 3.66 1.19
C LEU A 29 -10.74 4.89 2.03
N LYS A 30 -11.02 4.79 3.34
CA LYS A 30 -10.40 5.66 4.33
C LYS A 30 -9.05 5.07 4.78
N LEU A 31 -8.01 5.90 4.85
CA LEU A 31 -6.66 5.44 5.18
C LEU A 31 -6.61 4.84 6.60
N ARG A 32 -6.18 3.58 6.67
CA ARG A 32 -5.86 2.83 7.88
C ARG A 32 -4.51 2.11 7.70
N PRO A 33 -3.85 1.69 8.78
CA PRO A 33 -2.60 0.93 8.68
C PRO A 33 -2.73 -0.33 7.81
N GLU A 34 -3.89 -0.97 7.85
CA GLU A 34 -4.12 -2.27 7.23
C GLU A 34 -4.33 -2.20 5.72
N ASN A 35 -4.79 -1.06 5.20
CA ASN A 35 -5.17 -0.87 3.80
C ASN A 35 -4.30 0.15 3.07
N PHE A 36 -3.15 0.54 3.66
CA PHE A 36 -2.31 1.62 3.14
C PHE A 36 -1.98 1.47 1.66
N LEU A 37 -1.59 0.28 1.21
CA LEU A 37 -1.22 0.04 -0.18
C LEU A 37 -2.42 0.16 -1.12
N LEU A 38 -3.58 -0.39 -0.74
CA LEU A 38 -4.82 -0.25 -1.51
C LEU A 38 -5.28 1.21 -1.60
N TRP A 39 -5.23 1.93 -0.47
CA TRP A 39 -5.54 3.36 -0.42
C TRP A 39 -4.59 4.17 -1.28
N LYS A 40 -3.27 3.91 -1.18
CA LYS A 40 -2.23 4.59 -1.96
C LYS A 40 -2.47 4.43 -3.46
N THR A 41 -2.83 3.22 -3.90
CA THR A 41 -3.16 2.95 -5.30
C THR A 41 -4.37 3.78 -5.77
N GLN A 42 -5.45 3.84 -4.98
CA GLN A 42 -6.64 4.61 -5.36
C GLN A 42 -6.39 6.12 -5.42
N ILE A 43 -5.71 6.69 -4.41
CA ILE A 43 -5.45 8.14 -4.36
C ILE A 43 -4.46 8.58 -5.45
N LEU A 44 -3.45 7.75 -5.77
CA LEU A 44 -2.55 8.02 -6.89
C LEU A 44 -3.28 7.98 -8.22
N ALA A 45 -4.15 6.98 -8.45
CA ALA A 45 -4.93 6.90 -9.68
C ALA A 45 -5.76 8.18 -9.93
N LEU A 46 -6.35 8.75 -8.88
CA LEU A 46 -7.02 10.05 -8.96
C LEU A 46 -6.05 11.16 -9.38
N ILE A 47 -4.94 11.32 -8.65
CA ILE A 47 -4.01 12.44 -8.83
C ILE A 47 -3.31 12.37 -10.19
N GLU A 48 -2.91 11.17 -10.62
CA GLU A 48 -2.29 10.90 -11.92
C GLU A 48 -3.27 11.15 -13.07
N SER A 49 -4.56 10.83 -12.91
CA SER A 49 -5.57 11.12 -13.93
C SER A 49 -5.73 12.62 -14.25
N GLN A 50 -5.26 13.49 -13.35
CA GLN A 50 -5.34 14.94 -13.47
C GLN A 50 -3.96 15.60 -13.70
N ASP A 51 -2.91 14.81 -13.90
CA ASP A 51 -1.52 15.27 -14.06
C ASP A 51 -1.02 16.14 -12.87
N LEU A 52 -1.47 15.80 -11.66
CA LEU A 52 -1.17 16.55 -10.43
C LEU A 52 -0.10 15.88 -9.55
N GLN A 53 0.48 14.76 -9.99
CA GLN A 53 1.46 13.99 -9.21
C GLN A 53 2.70 14.81 -8.85
N GLY A 54 3.10 15.75 -9.71
CA GLY A 54 4.25 16.63 -9.49
C GLY A 54 4.15 17.49 -8.21
N PHE A 55 2.94 17.75 -7.71
CA PHE A 55 2.74 18.42 -6.41
C PHE A 55 3.11 17.52 -5.23
N LEU A 56 3.01 16.21 -5.38
CA LEU A 56 3.38 15.23 -4.34
C LEU A 56 4.88 14.94 -4.32
N THR A 57 5.51 14.83 -5.49
CA THR A 57 6.95 14.56 -5.63
C THR A 57 7.79 15.80 -5.38
N GLY A 58 7.23 16.97 -5.65
CA GLY A 58 7.91 18.26 -5.60
C GLY A 58 8.53 18.68 -6.93
N ASP A 59 8.23 17.98 -8.02
CA ASP A 59 8.63 18.37 -9.37
C ASP A 59 7.96 19.69 -9.78
N VAL A 60 6.76 19.96 -9.27
CA VAL A 60 6.05 21.24 -9.43
C VAL A 60 6.40 22.17 -8.25
N VAL A 61 7.52 22.87 -8.39
CA VAL A 61 8.05 23.77 -7.35
C VAL A 61 7.19 25.02 -7.18
N ALA A 62 6.99 25.43 -5.92
CA ALA A 62 6.29 26.66 -5.58
C ALA A 62 7.04 27.88 -6.14
N PRO A 63 6.39 28.76 -6.93
CA PRO A 63 6.97 30.03 -7.33
C PRO A 63 7.24 30.93 -6.13
N ALA A 64 8.10 31.94 -6.30
CA ALA A 64 8.31 32.96 -5.27
C ALA A 64 6.98 33.64 -4.92
N GLU A 65 6.67 33.74 -3.62
CA GLU A 65 5.42 34.32 -3.13
C GLU A 65 5.28 35.80 -3.49
N PHE A 66 6.40 36.52 -3.52
CA PHE A 66 6.45 37.94 -3.84
C PHE A 66 7.36 38.21 -5.03
N VAL A 67 6.93 39.13 -5.90
CA VAL A 67 7.70 39.66 -7.02
C VAL A 67 7.82 41.18 -6.89
N ILE A 68 8.91 41.73 -7.43
CA ILE A 68 9.11 43.18 -7.52
C ILE A 68 8.14 43.72 -8.58
N ASP A 69 7.45 44.82 -8.25
CA ASP A 69 6.56 45.50 -9.20
C ASP A 69 7.37 45.98 -10.42
N ALA A 70 6.94 45.60 -11.63
CA ALA A 70 7.62 46.01 -12.87
C ALA A 70 7.63 47.53 -13.05
N ALA A 71 6.72 48.25 -12.37
CA ALA A 71 6.66 49.71 -12.34
C ALA A 71 7.61 50.35 -11.31
N ASP A 72 8.32 49.56 -10.48
CA ASP A 72 9.26 50.04 -9.46
C ASP A 72 10.65 49.38 -9.60
N PRO A 73 11.55 49.96 -10.41
CA PRO A 73 12.91 49.46 -10.62
C PRO A 73 13.80 49.49 -9.36
N LEU A 74 13.40 50.23 -8.32
CA LEU A 74 14.12 50.33 -7.05
C LEU A 74 13.81 49.16 -6.09
N GLY A 75 12.85 48.30 -6.44
CA GLY A 75 12.56 47.07 -5.70
C GLY A 75 11.89 47.27 -4.33
N GLN A 76 11.34 48.45 -4.06
CA GLN A 76 10.76 48.78 -2.76
C GLN A 76 9.35 48.22 -2.60
N LYS A 77 8.58 48.10 -3.68
CA LYS A 77 7.24 47.54 -3.66
C LYS A 77 7.21 46.07 -4.08
N ARG A 78 6.88 45.21 -3.12
CA ARG A 78 6.61 43.78 -3.34
C ARG A 78 5.12 43.56 -3.58
N THR A 79 4.79 42.80 -4.61
CA THR A 79 3.42 42.35 -4.88
C THR A 79 3.34 40.82 -4.85
N VAL A 80 2.17 40.27 -4.51
CA VAL A 80 1.97 38.82 -4.49
C VAL A 80 2.05 38.29 -5.91
N ASN A 81 2.85 37.25 -6.11
CA ASN A 81 3.00 36.60 -7.41
C ASN A 81 1.70 35.87 -7.80
N PRO A 82 1.07 36.22 -8.93
CA PRO A 82 -0.11 35.51 -9.42
C PRO A 82 0.14 34.02 -9.66
N GLN A 83 1.37 33.64 -10.07
CA GLN A 83 1.75 32.24 -10.27
C GLN A 83 1.80 31.48 -8.94
N PHE A 84 2.32 32.10 -7.87
CA PHE A 84 2.27 31.49 -6.53
C PHE A 84 0.83 31.25 -6.08
N THR A 85 -0.05 32.22 -6.33
CA THR A 85 -1.48 32.07 -5.99
C THR A 85 -2.14 30.93 -6.77
N ALA A 86 -1.85 30.79 -8.05
CA ALA A 86 -2.37 29.72 -8.90
C ALA A 86 -1.82 28.33 -8.49
N TRP A 87 -0.51 28.25 -8.22
CA TRP A 87 0.14 27.05 -7.67
C TRP A 87 -0.51 26.65 -6.35
N LYS A 88 -0.68 27.60 -5.43
CA LYS A 88 -1.24 27.38 -4.10
C LYS A 88 -2.67 26.83 -4.17
N LYS A 89 -3.51 27.33 -5.09
CA LYS A 89 -4.87 26.80 -5.28
C LYS A 89 -4.86 25.31 -5.66
N SER A 90 -3.97 24.92 -6.56
CA SER A 90 -3.83 23.54 -7.03
C SER A 90 -3.26 22.62 -5.94
N ASP A 91 -2.21 23.08 -5.24
CA ASP A 91 -1.66 22.39 -4.06
C ASP A 91 -2.73 22.17 -2.98
N ARG A 92 -3.54 23.21 -2.67
CA ARG A 92 -4.63 23.10 -1.70
C ARG A 92 -5.72 22.12 -2.13
N LEU A 93 -6.00 22.02 -3.43
CA LEU A 93 -6.96 21.05 -3.98
C LEU A 93 -6.48 19.62 -3.74
N VAL A 94 -5.23 19.32 -4.13
CA VAL A 94 -4.61 17.99 -3.92
C VAL A 94 -4.57 17.63 -2.43
N LYS A 95 -4.18 18.59 -1.60
CA LYS A 95 -4.23 18.46 -0.13
C LYS A 95 -5.65 18.14 0.36
N GLY A 96 -6.66 18.84 -0.14
CA GLY A 96 -8.06 18.60 0.18
C GLY A 96 -8.50 17.18 -0.18
N TRP A 97 -8.11 16.69 -1.36
CA TRP A 97 -8.40 15.32 -1.77
C TRP A 97 -7.78 14.29 -0.82
N ILE A 98 -6.49 14.42 -0.51
CA ILE A 98 -5.82 13.51 0.43
C ILE A 98 -6.52 13.54 1.79
N ILE A 99 -6.69 14.73 2.39
CA ILE A 99 -7.34 14.89 3.71
C ILE A 99 -8.73 14.28 3.73
N SER A 100 -9.52 14.46 2.67
CA SER A 100 -10.89 13.91 2.58
C SER A 100 -10.93 12.39 2.64
N THR A 101 -9.81 11.70 2.40
CA THR A 101 -9.70 10.23 2.42
C THR A 101 -9.04 9.70 3.69
N LEU A 102 -8.69 10.56 4.64
CA LEU A 102 -8.08 10.14 5.90
C LEU A 102 -9.14 9.74 6.92
N THR A 103 -8.79 8.79 7.78
CA THR A 103 -9.45 8.60 9.07
C THR A 103 -9.02 9.72 10.03
N GLU A 104 -9.75 9.91 11.13
CA GLU A 104 -9.39 10.92 12.15
C GLU A 104 -7.99 10.68 12.73
N SER A 105 -7.64 9.42 12.99
CA SER A 105 -6.31 9.05 13.49
C SER A 105 -5.19 9.29 12.48
N ALA A 106 -5.47 9.13 11.18
CA ALA A 106 -4.53 9.47 10.12
C ALA A 106 -4.41 11.00 9.94
N LEU A 107 -5.53 11.72 10.02
CA LEU A 107 -5.58 13.18 9.94
C LEU A 107 -4.75 13.84 11.05
N GLY A 108 -4.85 13.31 12.28
CA GLY A 108 -4.07 13.77 13.43
C GLY A 108 -2.55 13.78 13.21
N ARG A 109 -2.04 12.94 12.30
CA ARG A 109 -0.59 12.83 11.99
C ARG A 109 -0.09 13.91 11.03
N VAL A 110 -1.00 14.53 10.29
CA VAL A 110 -0.66 15.50 9.25
C VAL A 110 -1.14 16.91 9.61
N VAL A 111 -1.60 17.09 10.84
CA VAL A 111 -1.94 18.41 11.40
C VAL A 111 -0.71 19.32 11.36
N GLY A 112 -0.91 20.57 10.97
CA GLY A 112 0.15 21.57 10.87
C GLY A 112 1.00 21.47 9.61
N GLN A 113 0.86 20.42 8.79
CA GLN A 113 1.58 20.33 7.52
C GLN A 113 0.97 21.28 6.50
N GLU A 114 1.82 22.03 5.79
CA GLU A 114 1.36 23.12 4.95
C GLU A 114 0.97 22.62 3.57
N THR A 115 1.85 21.91 2.87
CA THR A 115 1.67 21.54 1.46
C THR A 115 1.12 20.12 1.29
N SER A 116 0.59 19.82 0.10
CA SER A 116 0.20 18.46 -0.28
C SER A 116 1.39 17.49 -0.23
N ARG A 117 2.59 17.95 -0.61
CA ARG A 117 3.86 17.22 -0.49
C ARG A 117 4.18 16.83 0.94
N ASP A 118 4.07 17.76 1.89
CA ASP A 118 4.39 17.49 3.29
C ASP A 118 3.49 16.38 3.85
N ILE A 119 2.18 16.49 3.57
CA ILE A 119 1.17 15.50 3.93
C ILE A 119 1.50 14.15 3.31
N TRP A 120 1.74 14.13 2.01
CA TRP A 120 2.07 12.91 1.29
C TRP A 120 3.30 12.22 1.87
N SER A 121 4.39 12.97 2.08
CA SER A 121 5.65 12.45 2.62
C SER A 121 5.47 11.88 4.03
N SER A 122 4.73 12.57 4.90
CA SER A 122 4.46 12.11 6.27
C SER A 122 3.64 10.81 6.28
N LEU A 123 2.61 10.73 5.45
CA LEU A 123 1.81 9.51 5.31
C LEU A 123 2.64 8.36 4.73
N MET A 124 3.44 8.62 3.70
CA MET A 124 4.32 7.61 3.11
C MET A 124 5.30 7.07 4.15
N ASP A 125 5.98 7.91 4.93
CA ASP A 125 6.93 7.45 5.94
C ASP A 125 6.24 6.66 7.06
N ALA A 126 5.15 7.19 7.62
CA ALA A 126 4.46 6.57 8.74
C ALA A 126 3.80 5.22 8.39
N TYR A 127 3.14 5.13 7.23
CA TYR A 127 2.36 3.95 6.87
C TYR A 127 3.17 2.93 6.06
N SER A 128 4.21 3.33 5.31
CA SER A 128 5.11 2.37 4.65
C SER A 128 5.92 1.56 5.66
N ARG A 129 6.41 2.20 6.74
CA ARG A 129 7.12 1.49 7.83
C ARG A 129 6.22 0.44 8.47
N LYS A 130 5.01 0.84 8.88
CA LYS A 130 4.02 -0.09 9.46
C LYS A 130 3.63 -1.21 8.52
N SER A 131 3.46 -0.92 7.23
CA SER A 131 3.16 -1.94 6.22
C SER A 131 4.30 -2.96 6.10
N ARG A 132 5.56 -2.51 6.14
CA ARG A 132 6.74 -3.39 6.11
C ARG A 132 6.89 -4.21 7.40
N GLU A 133 6.66 -3.61 8.56
CA GLU A 133 6.65 -4.33 9.85
C GLU A 133 5.58 -5.42 9.87
N ARG A 134 4.38 -5.11 9.36
CA ARG A 134 3.29 -6.07 9.24
C ARG A 134 3.64 -7.20 8.26
N GLU A 135 4.21 -6.87 7.10
CA GLU A 135 4.72 -7.86 6.15
C GLU A 135 5.72 -8.80 6.80
N PHE A 136 6.72 -8.25 7.51
CA PHE A 136 7.73 -9.04 8.21
C PHE A 136 7.11 -9.93 9.28
N HIS A 137 6.20 -9.38 10.09
CA HIS A 137 5.52 -10.13 11.15
C HIS A 137 4.70 -11.29 10.59
N LEU A 138 3.88 -11.06 9.56
CA LEU A 138 3.06 -12.10 8.94
C LEU A 138 3.93 -13.17 8.25
N THR A 139 5.00 -12.76 7.57
CA THR A 139 5.95 -13.69 6.96
C THR A 139 6.61 -14.55 8.04
N HIS A 140 7.04 -13.94 9.15
CA HIS A 140 7.58 -14.67 10.28
C HIS A 140 6.55 -15.69 10.81
N LEU A 141 5.32 -15.25 11.10
CA LEU A 141 4.24 -16.13 11.55
C LEU A 141 4.02 -17.32 10.61
N LEU A 142 4.01 -17.10 9.29
CA LEU A 142 3.86 -18.17 8.30
C LEU A 142 5.02 -19.16 8.35
N THR A 143 6.26 -18.67 8.32
CA THR A 143 7.47 -19.53 8.28
C THR A 143 7.74 -20.27 9.59
N SER A 144 7.30 -19.71 10.72
CA SER A 144 7.41 -20.33 12.04
C SER A 144 6.18 -21.15 12.44
N LEU A 145 5.13 -21.19 11.61
CA LEU A 145 3.89 -21.87 11.96
C LEU A 145 4.12 -23.38 12.10
N LYS A 146 3.82 -23.92 13.27
CA LYS A 146 3.83 -25.35 13.56
C LYS A 146 2.42 -25.80 13.92
N LYS A 147 2.06 -27.02 13.51
CA LYS A 147 0.82 -27.69 13.91
C LYS A 147 0.82 -27.90 15.43
N GLY A 148 1.91 -28.41 15.98
CA GLY A 148 2.02 -28.70 17.42
C GLY A 148 0.84 -29.55 17.90
N ASP A 149 0.17 -29.08 18.95
CA ASP A 149 -1.00 -29.74 19.54
C ASP A 149 -2.33 -29.40 18.84
N ASP A 150 -2.34 -28.46 17.89
CA ASP A 150 -3.55 -28.12 17.13
C ASP A 150 -4.04 -29.32 16.31
N SER A 151 -5.35 -29.38 16.06
CA SER A 151 -5.89 -30.25 15.02
C SER A 151 -5.38 -29.82 13.63
N VAL A 152 -5.39 -30.75 12.67
CA VAL A 152 -4.98 -30.46 11.29
C VAL A 152 -5.84 -29.35 10.67
N ASP A 153 -7.15 -29.34 10.97
CA ASP A 153 -8.06 -28.30 10.46
C ASP A 153 -7.75 -26.92 11.05
N GLU A 154 -7.50 -26.82 12.37
CA GLU A 154 -7.10 -25.56 13.01
C GLU A 154 -5.77 -25.04 12.44
N TYR A 155 -4.80 -25.93 12.25
CA TYR A 155 -3.52 -25.59 11.65
C TYR A 155 -3.65 -25.07 10.20
N ILE A 156 -4.43 -25.76 9.36
CA ILE A 156 -4.71 -25.34 7.98
C ILE A 156 -5.39 -23.97 7.97
N ASN A 157 -6.39 -23.77 8.83
CA ASN A 157 -7.10 -22.49 8.92
C ASN A 157 -6.19 -21.33 9.37
N LYS A 158 -5.29 -21.56 10.34
CA LYS A 158 -4.27 -20.57 10.74
C LYS A 158 -3.33 -20.23 9.58
N SER A 159 -2.82 -21.24 8.86
CA SER A 159 -1.97 -21.03 7.69
C SER A 159 -2.68 -20.23 6.60
N LYS A 160 -3.93 -20.57 6.29
CA LYS A 160 -4.77 -19.87 5.32
C LYS A 160 -4.99 -18.41 5.71
N ALA A 161 -5.36 -18.15 6.96
CA ALA A 161 -5.60 -16.79 7.45
C ALA A 161 -4.37 -15.89 7.30
N ILE A 162 -3.18 -16.39 7.61
CA ILE A 162 -1.92 -15.64 7.43
C ILE A 162 -1.65 -15.36 5.94
N CYS A 163 -1.89 -16.34 5.05
CA CYS A 163 -1.76 -16.13 3.61
C CYS A 163 -2.74 -15.08 3.07
N ASP A 164 -3.99 -15.10 3.55
CA ASP A 164 -5.03 -14.15 3.17
C ASP A 164 -4.69 -12.74 3.67
N ASP A 165 -4.14 -12.60 4.89
CA ASP A 165 -3.65 -11.33 5.44
C ASP A 165 -2.46 -10.77 4.65
N LEU A 166 -1.53 -11.62 4.22
CA LEU A 166 -0.42 -11.25 3.35
C LEU A 166 -0.92 -10.78 1.98
N ALA A 167 -1.90 -11.47 1.39
CA ALA A 167 -2.55 -11.05 0.16
C ALA A 167 -3.27 -9.70 0.31
N ALA A 168 -3.93 -9.46 1.45
CA ALA A 168 -4.65 -8.22 1.74
C ALA A 168 -3.73 -6.98 1.80
N ILE A 169 -2.45 -7.16 2.16
CA ILE A 169 -1.43 -6.11 2.10
C ILE A 169 -0.64 -6.12 0.78
N GLY A 170 -1.16 -6.75 -0.27
CA GLY A 170 -0.52 -6.77 -1.60
C GLY A 170 0.74 -7.62 -1.67
N LYS A 171 0.89 -8.60 -0.77
CA LYS A 171 2.02 -9.54 -0.71
C LYS A 171 1.53 -11.00 -0.80
N PRO A 172 0.81 -11.39 -1.86
CA PRO A 172 0.29 -12.75 -1.97
C PRO A 172 1.44 -13.76 -1.95
N VAL A 173 1.23 -14.88 -1.25
CA VAL A 173 2.18 -15.99 -1.19
C VAL A 173 1.97 -16.88 -2.40
N ASP A 174 3.05 -17.18 -3.13
CA ASP A 174 3.05 -18.14 -4.23
C ASP A 174 2.53 -19.51 -3.78
N ASP A 175 1.79 -20.21 -4.65
CA ASP A 175 1.12 -21.46 -4.29
C ASP A 175 2.10 -22.55 -3.82
N GLY A 176 3.26 -22.67 -4.50
CA GLY A 176 4.31 -23.60 -4.11
C GLY A 176 4.92 -23.25 -2.74
N ALA A 177 5.08 -21.95 -2.45
CA ALA A 177 5.51 -21.50 -1.13
C ALA A 177 4.46 -21.78 -0.05
N ARG A 178 3.16 -21.62 -0.34
CA ARG A 178 2.07 -21.96 0.60
C ARG A 178 2.11 -23.44 0.96
N VAL A 179 2.21 -24.31 -0.04
CA VAL A 179 2.34 -25.76 0.16
C VAL A 179 3.59 -26.09 0.97
N TYR A 180 4.74 -25.52 0.59
CA TYR A 180 6.00 -25.76 1.30
C TYR A 180 5.91 -25.40 2.79
N TRP A 181 5.42 -24.20 3.13
CA TRP A 181 5.33 -23.77 4.52
C TRP A 181 4.29 -24.56 5.31
N LEU A 182 3.18 -24.97 4.68
CA LEU A 182 2.20 -25.87 5.29
C LEU A 182 2.81 -27.24 5.64
N LEU A 183 3.59 -27.83 4.73
CA LEU A 183 4.21 -29.13 4.95
C LEU A 183 5.30 -29.09 6.03
N GLN A 184 6.12 -28.01 6.06
CA GLN A 184 7.19 -27.83 7.04
C GLN A 184 6.70 -27.69 8.49
N GLY A 185 5.41 -27.36 8.69
CA GLY A 185 4.84 -27.18 10.02
C GLY A 185 4.13 -28.41 10.60
N LEU A 186 3.94 -29.49 9.84
CA LEU A 186 3.16 -30.65 10.30
C LEU A 186 3.74 -31.38 11.51
N GLY A 187 5.08 -31.47 11.59
CA GLY A 187 5.78 -32.16 12.67
C GLY A 187 5.77 -33.69 12.52
N ASP A 188 6.02 -34.37 13.64
CA ASP A 188 6.28 -35.81 13.69
C ASP A 188 5.05 -36.64 13.27
N GLY A 189 5.27 -37.73 12.54
CA GLY A 189 4.23 -38.65 12.05
C GLY A 189 3.68 -38.30 10.66
N TYR A 190 4.09 -37.17 10.08
CA TYR A 190 3.69 -36.73 8.74
C TYR A 190 4.81 -36.84 7.69
N GLU A 191 5.98 -37.39 8.04
CA GLU A 191 7.17 -37.43 7.19
C GLU A 191 6.91 -38.13 5.85
N ALA A 192 6.18 -39.25 5.88
CA ALA A 192 5.79 -39.98 4.67
C ALA A 192 4.85 -39.15 3.78
N PHE A 193 3.95 -38.38 4.39
CA PHE A 193 3.06 -37.47 3.66
C PHE A 193 3.85 -36.32 3.02
N VAL A 194 4.73 -35.66 3.80
CA VAL A 194 5.61 -34.59 3.31
C VAL A 194 6.47 -35.06 2.14
N ALA A 195 7.13 -36.22 2.28
CA ALA A 195 7.94 -36.80 1.22
C ALA A 195 7.13 -37.12 -0.05
N ALA A 196 5.86 -37.50 0.09
CA ALA A 196 4.98 -37.75 -1.05
C ALA A 196 4.59 -36.45 -1.76
N MET A 197 4.27 -35.38 -1.03
CA MET A 197 3.79 -34.11 -1.59
C MET A 197 4.88 -33.25 -2.22
N ILE A 198 6.15 -33.41 -1.82
CA ILE A 198 7.29 -32.67 -2.42
C ILE A 198 7.70 -33.24 -3.79
N ARG A 199 7.30 -34.48 -4.11
CA ARG A 199 7.70 -35.11 -5.38
C ARG A 199 6.95 -34.47 -6.57
N PRO A 200 7.66 -34.14 -7.67
CA PRO A 200 7.01 -33.62 -8.86
C PRO A 200 6.04 -34.62 -9.52
N PRO A 201 4.93 -34.16 -10.10
CA PRO A 201 4.43 -32.79 -10.05
C PRO A 201 3.88 -32.46 -8.65
N ALA A 202 4.31 -31.34 -8.08
CA ALA A 202 3.86 -30.90 -6.76
C ALA A 202 2.39 -30.45 -6.86
N PRO A 203 1.49 -30.97 -6.01
CA PRO A 203 0.10 -30.56 -5.98
C PRO A 203 -0.05 -29.11 -5.51
N SER A 204 -1.13 -28.48 -5.95
CA SER A 204 -1.52 -27.15 -5.51
C SER A 204 -1.98 -27.12 -4.06
N TYR A 205 -2.05 -25.94 -3.44
CA TYR A 205 -2.56 -25.79 -2.07
C TYR A 205 -3.98 -26.36 -1.91
N GLU A 206 -4.85 -26.15 -2.91
CA GLU A 206 -6.23 -26.66 -2.90
C GLU A 206 -6.30 -28.20 -2.96
N GLU A 207 -5.32 -28.85 -3.58
CA GLU A 207 -5.23 -30.31 -3.65
C GLU A 207 -4.58 -30.91 -2.37
N VAL A 208 -3.59 -30.23 -1.79
CA VAL A 208 -2.88 -30.70 -0.59
C VAL A 208 -3.78 -30.73 0.64
N VAL A 209 -4.65 -29.72 0.82
CA VAL A 209 -5.53 -29.61 1.99
C VAL A 209 -6.41 -30.85 2.21
N PRO A 210 -7.23 -31.32 1.25
CA PRO A 210 -8.05 -32.51 1.44
C PRO A 210 -7.21 -33.79 1.58
N LEU A 211 -6.07 -33.89 0.88
CA LEU A 211 -5.16 -35.02 1.02
C LEU A 211 -4.60 -35.12 2.45
N LEU A 212 -4.21 -33.99 3.03
CA LEU A 212 -3.70 -33.90 4.39
C LEU A 212 -4.77 -34.28 5.42
N GLN A 213 -6.00 -33.77 5.28
CA GLN A 213 -7.13 -34.14 6.14
C GLN A 213 -7.45 -35.64 6.06
N SER A 214 -7.41 -36.22 4.86
CA SER A 214 -7.62 -37.66 4.67
C SER A 214 -6.51 -38.50 5.34
N PHE A 215 -5.27 -38.02 5.31
CA PHE A 215 -4.12 -38.68 5.90
C PHE A 215 -4.21 -38.65 7.43
N ASP A 216 -4.55 -37.51 8.02
CA ASP A 216 -4.79 -37.35 9.46
C ASP A 216 -5.91 -38.28 9.96
N THR A 217 -7.00 -38.40 9.20
CA THR A 217 -8.11 -39.32 9.54
C THR A 217 -7.63 -40.78 9.59
N ARG A 218 -6.77 -41.21 8.65
CA ARG A 218 -6.20 -42.56 8.63
C ARG A 218 -5.23 -42.79 9.78
N LEU A 219 -4.40 -41.81 10.12
CA LEU A 219 -3.48 -41.87 11.27
C LEU A 219 -4.23 -42.05 12.60
N LYS A 220 -5.39 -41.39 12.73
CA LYS A 220 -6.23 -41.48 13.94
C LYS A 220 -7.09 -42.74 14.00
N SER A 221 -7.26 -43.45 12.89
CA SER A 221 -8.03 -44.70 12.87
C SER A 221 -7.20 -45.85 13.48
N PRO A 222 -7.72 -46.59 14.48
CA PRO A 222 -6.99 -47.69 15.08
C PRO A 222 -6.80 -48.83 14.07
N THR A 223 -5.55 -49.28 13.89
CA THR A 223 -5.25 -50.53 13.18
C THR A 223 -5.98 -51.66 13.91
N PRO A 224 -6.87 -52.44 13.25
CA PRO A 224 -7.50 -53.58 13.89
C PRO A 224 -6.42 -54.56 14.37
N PRO A 225 -6.54 -55.17 15.57
CA PRO A 225 -5.61 -56.20 15.99
C PRO A 225 -5.64 -57.32 14.96
N LEU A 226 -4.46 -57.75 14.51
CA LEU A 226 -4.30 -59.01 13.79
C LEU A 226 -4.86 -60.12 14.68
N MET A 227 -6.10 -60.51 14.43
CA MET A 227 -6.66 -61.77 14.91
C MET A 227 -5.84 -62.87 14.23
N ALA A 228 -4.78 -63.31 14.90
CA ALA A 228 -4.07 -64.52 14.53
C ALA A 228 -5.07 -65.68 14.59
N MET A 229 -5.36 -66.26 13.44
CA MET A 229 -6.11 -67.51 13.31
C MET A 229 -5.21 -68.71 13.63
#